data_AF-A0A920KYA6-F1
#
_entry.id   AF-A0A920KYA6-F1
#
_cell.length_a   1.000
_cell.length_b   1.000
_cell.length_c   1.000
_cell.angle_alpha   90.00
_cell.angle_beta   90.00
_cell.angle_gamma   90.00
#
_symmetry.space_group_name_H-M   'P 1'
#
loop_
_entity.id
_entity.type
_entity.pdbx_description
1 polymer ?
#
loop_
_entity_poly.entity_id
_entity_poly.type
_entity_poly.pdbx_seq_one_letter_code
_entity_poly.pdbx_strand_id
1 'polypeptide(L)'
;MLWGDTHLHSTYSSDAFTNGNLTATPDTAYRYAKGMPVVHPGHQARVQIGTPLDFLVVSDHAEYLGSSKPLPEPHGDRRSDLTRATVDTLRTVSVA
;
A
#
# COMPACT_ATOMS: atom_id res chain seq x y z
N MET A 1 -27.97 -5.60 -2.96
CA MET A 1 -26.90 -4.62 -2.69
C MET A 1 -25.57 -5.30 -3.00
N LEU A 2 -24.57 -4.55 -3.48
CA LEU A 2 -23.21 -5.06 -3.69
C LEU A 2 -22.36 -4.75 -2.45
N TRP A 3 -21.44 -5.64 -2.12
CA TRP A 3 -20.45 -5.51 -1.05
C TRP A 3 -19.07 -5.21 -1.65
N GLY A 4 -18.51 -4.03 -1.36
CA GLY A 4 -17.24 -3.64 -1.95
C GLY A 4 -16.58 -2.47 -1.24
N ASP A 5 -15.34 -2.20 -1.65
CA ASP A 5 -14.52 -1.10 -1.13
C ASP A 5 -14.25 -0.09 -2.24
N THR A 6 -14.47 1.20 -1.94
CA THR A 6 -14.36 2.30 -2.89
C THR A 6 -13.08 3.11 -2.74
N HIS A 7 -12.28 2.87 -1.69
CA HIS A 7 -11.12 3.71 -1.37
C HIS A 7 -9.93 2.86 -0.94
N LEU A 8 -9.06 2.51 -1.89
CA LEU A 8 -7.83 1.78 -1.63
C LEU A 8 -6.65 2.40 -2.38
N HIS A 9 -5.56 2.64 -1.65
CA HIS A 9 -4.28 3.07 -2.23
C HIS A 9 -3.35 1.87 -2.37
N SER A 10 -2.79 1.71 -3.57
CA SER A 10 -1.76 0.75 -3.93
C SER A 10 -0.36 1.36 -3.80
N THR A 11 0.68 0.55 -3.99
CA THR A 11 2.09 1.00 -4.04
C THR A 11 2.38 2.03 -5.14
N TYR A 12 1.42 2.30 -6.05
CA TYR A 12 1.54 3.34 -7.06
C TYR A 12 1.05 4.71 -6.56
N SER A 13 0.31 4.76 -5.44
CA SER A 13 -0.04 6.01 -4.78
C SER A 13 1.19 6.63 -4.10
N SER A 14 1.29 7.96 -4.18
CA SER A 14 2.41 8.72 -3.63
C SER A 14 2.55 8.55 -2.11
N ASP A 15 1.45 8.60 -1.38
CA ASP A 15 1.42 8.41 0.08
C ASP A 15 1.80 6.98 0.50
N ALA A 16 1.26 5.96 -0.17
CA ALA A 16 1.56 4.57 0.11
C ALA A 16 3.04 4.27 -0.13
N PHE A 17 3.60 4.77 -1.24
CA PHE A 17 5.02 4.62 -1.56
C PHE A 17 5.92 5.31 -0.51
N THR A 18 5.64 6.57 -0.18
CA THR A 18 6.42 7.33 0.82
C THR A 18 6.32 6.71 2.22
N ASN A 19 5.22 6.04 2.54
CA ASN A 19 5.03 5.29 3.78
C ASN A 19 5.67 3.89 3.76
N GLY A 20 6.49 3.57 2.75
CA GLY A 20 7.24 2.32 2.69
C GLY A 20 6.44 1.11 2.22
N ASN A 21 5.23 1.31 1.70
CA ASN A 21 4.45 0.23 1.09
C ASN A 21 4.92 -0.03 -0.35
N LEU A 22 5.90 -0.93 -0.47
CA LEU A 22 6.55 -1.24 -1.75
C LEU A 22 6.00 -2.50 -2.45
N THR A 23 5.07 -3.22 -1.81
CA THR A 23 4.63 -4.56 -2.25
C THR A 23 3.12 -4.73 -2.40
N ALA A 24 2.28 -3.82 -1.88
CA ALA A 24 0.84 -3.83 -2.11
C ALA A 24 0.49 -3.25 -3.49
N THR A 25 0.78 -3.98 -4.55
CA THR A 25 0.41 -3.61 -5.93
C THR A 25 -1.11 -3.72 -6.17
N PRO A 26 -1.64 -3.12 -7.25
CA PRO A 26 -3.02 -3.36 -7.67
C PRO A 26 -3.35 -4.85 -7.84
N ASP A 27 -2.42 -5.68 -8.33
CA ASP A 27 -2.59 -7.14 -8.42
C ASP A 27 -2.72 -7.81 -7.03
N THR A 28 -1.95 -7.35 -6.05
CA THR A 28 -2.08 -7.83 -4.66
C THR A 28 -3.45 -7.46 -4.10
N ALA A 29 -3.91 -6.23 -4.34
CA ALA A 29 -5.22 -5.77 -3.95
C ALA A 29 -6.35 -6.57 -4.61
N TYR A 30 -6.26 -6.81 -5.92
CA TYR A 30 -7.21 -7.64 -6.66
C TYR A 30 -7.27 -9.07 -6.11
N ARG A 31 -6.11 -9.69 -5.83
CA ARG A 31 -6.06 -11.03 -5.24
C ARG A 31 -6.71 -11.07 -3.85
N TYR A 32 -6.41 -10.09 -3.02
CA TYR A 32 -7.01 -9.96 -1.69
C TYR A 32 -8.54 -9.82 -1.79
N ALA A 33 -9.05 -8.95 -2.66
CA ALA A 33 -10.49 -8.77 -2.89
C ALA A 33 -11.19 -10.05 -3.37
N LYS A 34 -10.49 -10.88 -4.15
CA LYS A 34 -10.97 -12.21 -4.58
C LYS A 34 -10.96 -13.27 -3.47
N GLY A 35 -10.53 -12.92 -2.25
CA GLY A 35 -10.41 -13.86 -1.14
C GLY A 35 -9.13 -14.69 -1.15
N MET A 36 -8.14 -14.35 -1.97
CA MET A 36 -6.85 -15.04 -1.95
C MET A 36 -5.95 -14.49 -0.83
N PRO A 37 -5.19 -15.34 -0.13
CA PRO A 37 -4.25 -14.87 0.88
C PRO A 37 -3.10 -14.09 0.24
N VAL A 38 -2.73 -12.97 0.87
CA VAL A 38 -1.60 -12.10 0.46
C VAL A 38 -0.67 -11.85 1.64
N VAL A 39 0.53 -11.35 1.39
CA VAL A 39 1.48 -10.95 2.44
C VAL A 39 1.27 -9.48 2.76
N HIS A 40 1.05 -9.14 4.02
CA HIS A 40 0.90 -7.76 4.45
C HIS A 40 2.23 -6.99 4.33
N PRO A 41 2.26 -5.81 3.68
CA PRO A 41 3.50 -5.08 3.38
C PRO A 41 4.29 -4.65 4.63
N GLY A 42 3.62 -4.24 5.71
CA GLY A 42 4.25 -3.83 6.97
C GLY A 42 4.81 -4.98 7.82
N HIS A 43 3.94 -5.83 8.38
CA HIS A 43 4.32 -6.86 9.35
C HIS A 43 4.53 -8.27 8.76
N GLN A 44 4.52 -8.42 7.42
CA GLN A 44 4.89 -9.66 6.70
C GLN A 44 4.05 -10.90 7.01
N ALA A 45 2.92 -10.75 7.71
CA ALA A 45 2.00 -11.86 7.97
C ALA A 45 1.15 -12.16 6.72
N ARG A 46 0.67 -13.41 6.58
CA ARG A 46 -0.33 -13.74 5.58
C ARG A 46 -1.71 -13.28 6.06
N VAL A 47 -2.40 -12.48 5.25
CA VAL A 47 -3.74 -11.95 5.54
C VAL A 47 -4.71 -12.37 4.43
N GLN A 48 -5.98 -12.57 4.78
CA GLN A 48 -7.03 -12.99 3.87
C GLN A 48 -8.38 -12.42 4.35
N ILE A 49 -9.16 -11.87 3.43
CA ILE A 49 -10.52 -11.40 3.74
C ILE A 49 -11.46 -12.59 3.93
N GLY A 50 -12.36 -12.52 4.92
CA GLY A 50 -13.29 -13.60 5.22
C GLY A 50 -14.40 -13.77 4.17
N THR A 51 -14.78 -12.70 3.49
CA THR A 51 -15.78 -12.72 2.41
C THR A 51 -15.25 -11.92 1.22
N PRO A 52 -15.13 -12.50 0.02
CA PRO A 52 -14.70 -11.78 -1.17
C PRO A 52 -15.57 -10.55 -1.46
N LEU A 53 -14.96 -9.53 -2.05
CA LEU A 53 -15.68 -8.32 -2.48
C LEU A 53 -16.31 -8.53 -3.86
N ASP A 54 -17.50 -7.98 -4.05
CA ASP A 54 -18.15 -7.89 -5.36
C ASP A 54 -17.42 -6.89 -6.28
N PHE A 55 -16.85 -5.84 -5.69
CA PHE A 55 -16.00 -4.87 -6.37
C PHE A 55 -14.96 -4.26 -5.44
N LEU A 56 -13.86 -3.79 -6.02
CA LEU A 56 -12.82 -3.03 -5.35
C LEU A 56 -12.38 -1.89 -6.29
N VAL A 57 -12.29 -0.67 -5.75
CA VAL A 57 -11.73 0.48 -6.45
C VAL A 57 -10.32 0.75 -5.93
N VAL A 58 -9.33 0.73 -6.81
CA VAL A 58 -8.00 1.27 -6.53
C VAL A 58 -8.02 2.74 -6.88
N SER A 59 -7.93 3.60 -5.86
CA SER A 59 -8.13 5.05 -5.92
C SER A 59 -6.84 5.77 -5.51
N ASP A 60 -5.76 5.53 -6.27
CA ASP A 60 -4.46 6.15 -6.00
C ASP A 60 -4.50 7.66 -6.17
N HIS A 61 -3.65 8.35 -5.40
CA HIS A 61 -3.41 9.79 -5.59
C HIS A 61 -2.99 10.08 -7.03
N ALA A 62 -3.59 11.12 -7.62
CA ALA A 62 -3.23 11.57 -8.96
C ALA A 62 -1.93 12.37 -8.97
N GLU A 63 -1.59 12.96 -7.82
CA GLU A 63 -0.38 13.71 -7.62
C GLU A 63 0.83 12.80 -7.85
N TYR A 64 1.68 13.21 -8.79
CA TYR A 64 2.88 12.49 -9.22
C TYR A 64 2.65 11.19 -10.01
N LEU A 65 1.42 10.87 -10.44
CA LEU A 65 1.21 9.76 -11.38
C LEU A 65 2.02 9.98 -12.66
N GLY A 66 2.77 8.95 -13.06
CA GLY A 66 3.66 9.00 -14.23
C GLY A 66 5.01 9.70 -13.96
N SER A 67 5.22 10.26 -12.78
CA SER A 67 6.56 10.69 -12.35
C SER A 67 7.42 9.44 -12.18
N SER A 68 8.59 9.39 -12.82
CA SER A 68 9.49 8.23 -12.76
C SER A 68 9.76 7.89 -11.29
N LYS A 69 9.44 6.64 -10.87
CA LYS A 69 9.82 6.12 -9.56
C LYS A 69 11.27 6.52 -9.27
N PRO A 70 11.60 7.08 -8.08
CA PRO A 70 12.99 7.16 -7.67
C PRO A 70 13.56 5.75 -7.82
N LEU A 71 14.64 5.61 -8.60
CA LEU A 71 15.43 4.39 -8.60
C LEU A 71 15.75 4.09 -7.13
N PRO A 72 15.60 2.85 -6.65
CA PRO A 72 16.11 2.50 -5.34
C PRO A 72 17.59 2.88 -5.34
N GLU A 73 17.96 3.82 -4.46
CA GLU A 73 19.33 4.29 -4.28
C GLU A 73 20.25 3.06 -4.22
N PRO A 74 21.32 2.99 -5.03
CA PRO A 74 22.31 1.93 -4.85
C PRO A 74 22.88 2.07 -3.44
N HIS A 75 22.79 0.99 -2.66
CA HIS A 75 23.24 0.91 -1.26
C HIS A 75 24.55 1.66 -1.02
N GLY A 76 24.44 2.89 -0.52
CA GLY A 76 25.52 3.72 -0.04
C GLY A 76 25.35 3.90 1.46
N ASP A 77 26.17 3.18 2.22
CA ASP A 77 26.30 3.31 3.66
C ASP A 77 26.39 4.80 4.09
N ARG A 78 25.36 5.28 4.79
CA ARG A 78 25.45 6.45 5.67
C ARG A 78 24.58 6.24 6.89
N ARG A 79 25.24 5.77 7.94
CA ARG A 79 24.78 5.96 9.32
C ARG A 79 24.60 7.46 9.61
N SER A 80 23.57 7.70 10.42
CA SER A 80 23.35 8.80 11.35
C SER A 80 22.47 9.98 10.88
N ASP A 81 21.34 10.06 11.58
CA ASP A 81 20.72 11.29 12.11
C ASP A 81 19.71 12.04 11.24
N LEU A 82 18.46 11.57 11.27
CA LEU A 82 17.30 12.44 11.53
C LEU A 82 16.23 11.65 12.29
N THR A 83 16.36 11.66 13.61
CA THR A 83 15.26 11.42 14.55
C THR A 83 14.21 12.51 14.36
N ARG A 84 12.93 12.09 14.35
CA ARG A 84 11.74 12.86 14.78
C ARG A 84 11.05 13.73 13.71
N ALA A 85 10.22 13.08 12.90
CA ALA A 85 8.96 13.63 12.40
C ALA A 85 7.89 12.55 12.64
N THR A 86 7.26 12.55 13.82
CA THR A 86 5.88 13.00 14.04
C THR A 86 4.94 11.79 14.11
N VAL A 87 4.51 11.53 15.34
CA VAL A 87 3.44 10.60 15.73
C VAL A 87 2.12 11.09 15.12
N ASP A 88 1.21 10.15 14.87
CA ASP A 88 -0.17 10.30 14.36
C ASP A 88 -0.36 10.53 12.86
N THR A 89 -0.61 9.44 12.12
CA THR A 89 -1.95 9.11 11.60
C THR A 89 -1.95 7.63 11.17
N LEU A 90 -2.07 6.71 12.14
CA LEU A 90 -2.40 5.31 11.86
C LEU A 90 -3.91 5.18 11.72
N ARG A 91 -4.47 5.79 10.67
CA ARG A 91 -5.77 5.41 10.14
C ARG A 91 -5.50 4.74 8.81
N THR A 92 -5.56 3.42 8.82
CA THR A 92 -6.28 2.61 7.81
C THR A 92 -6.21 3.17 6.40
N VAL A 93 -5.03 3.24 5.80
CA VAL A 93 -4.90 3.36 4.35
C VAL A 93 -3.84 2.35 3.94
N SER A 94 -4.20 1.52 2.96
CA SER A 94 -3.40 0.47 2.35
C SER A 94 -3.40 -0.89 3.07
N VAL A 95 -4.46 -1.63 2.75
CA VAL A 95 -4.65 -3.08 2.90
C VAL A 95 -4.83 -3.52 4.36
N ALA A 96 -5.93 -4.22 4.58
CA ALA A 96 -6.33 -4.86 5.83
C ALA A 96 -5.21 -5.61 6.57
#